data_AF-A0A928K496-F1
#
_entry.id   AF-A0A928K496-F1
#
_cell.length_a   1.000
_cell.length_b   1.000
_cell.length_c   1.000
_cell.angle_alpha   90.00
_cell.angle_beta   90.00
_cell.angle_gamma   90.00
#
_symmetry.space_group_name_H-M   'P 1'
#
loop_
_entity.id
_entity.type
_entity.pdbx_description
1 polymer ?
#
loop_
_entity_poly.entity_id
_entity_poly.type
_entity_poly.pdbx_seq_one_letter_code
_entity_poly.pdbx_strand_id
1 'polypeptide(L)'
;MKKEYLFHGSPVRVNTLIPGHACDVQFEEGCQYAVYATTSRIMAILFSLGCIEDGSDAERIMMPEYGDKMLFKNCHPNYNGKGYIYHLDKSRFVHAMGSQWVCYDEIEPDFIEEIDVNDYLGYCIIEERNQTVT
;
A
#
# COMPACT_ATOMS: atom_id res chain seq x y z
N MET A 1 10.05 25.58 -11.36
CA MET A 1 10.53 24.51 -10.45
C MET A 1 10.00 23.18 -10.94
N LYS A 2 10.75 22.09 -10.80
CA LYS A 2 10.29 20.74 -11.15
C LYS A 2 9.36 20.24 -10.05
N LYS A 3 8.19 19.73 -10.41
CA LYS A 3 7.21 19.19 -9.45
C LYS A 3 7.79 17.96 -8.75
N GLU A 4 7.66 17.89 -7.43
CA GLU A 4 8.03 16.72 -6.63
C GLU A 4 6.80 15.83 -6.42
N TYR A 5 7.02 14.51 -6.45
CA TYR A 5 5.93 13.54 -6.35
C TYR A 5 6.07 12.65 -5.12
N LEU A 6 4.92 12.27 -4.59
CA LEU A 6 4.73 11.15 -3.67
C LEU A 6 3.96 10.04 -4.40
N PHE A 7 4.03 8.82 -3.85
CA PHE A 7 3.40 7.64 -4.42
C PHE A 7 2.32 7.10 -3.49
N HIS A 8 1.18 6.72 -4.06
CA HIS A 8 0.16 5.92 -3.39
C HIS A 8 -0.07 4.64 -4.17
N GLY A 9 -0.30 3.53 -3.48
CA GLY A 9 -0.53 2.22 -4.08
C GLY A 9 -1.93 1.71 -3.81
N SER A 10 -2.65 1.30 -4.85
CA SER A 10 -3.97 0.67 -4.70
C SER A 10 -4.12 -0.52 -5.66
N PRO A 11 -4.76 -1.62 -5.22
CA PRO A 11 -5.14 -2.72 -6.12
C PRO A 11 -6.33 -2.38 -7.03
N VAL A 12 -7.04 -1.29 -6.74
CA VAL A 12 -8.21 -0.85 -7.52
C VAL A 12 -7.91 0.50 -8.16
N ARG A 13 -8.26 0.62 -9.45
CA ARG A 13 -8.15 1.87 -10.17
C ARG A 13 -9.28 2.81 -9.79
N VAL A 14 -8.92 4.01 -9.35
CA VAL A 14 -9.83 5.12 -9.10
C VAL A 14 -9.30 6.37 -9.78
N ASN A 15 -10.17 7.34 -10.06
CA ASN A 15 -9.76 8.62 -10.64
C ASN A 15 -9.40 9.65 -9.57
N THR A 16 -9.93 9.49 -8.35
CA THR A 16 -9.74 10.41 -7.24
C THR A 16 -9.50 9.60 -5.98
N LEU A 17 -8.49 9.97 -5.21
CA LEU A 17 -8.24 9.41 -3.88
C LEU A 17 -8.98 10.27 -2.85
N ILE A 18 -9.81 9.64 -2.04
CA ILE A 18 -10.59 10.28 -0.98
C ILE A 18 -9.98 9.87 0.36
N PRO A 19 -9.87 10.78 1.35
CA PRO A 19 -9.43 10.43 2.69
C PRO A 19 -10.19 9.24 3.27
N GLY A 20 -9.46 8.35 3.93
CA GLY A 20 -10.02 7.19 4.62
C GLY A 20 -9.22 6.90 5.88
N HIS A 21 -9.72 6.01 6.73
CA HIS A 21 -8.96 5.52 7.87
C HIS A 21 -8.00 4.42 7.43
N ALA A 22 -6.70 4.62 7.70
CA ALA A 22 -5.78 3.49 7.75
C ALA A 22 -6.13 2.59 8.94
N CYS A 23 -5.75 1.32 8.85
CA CYS A 23 -5.80 0.39 9.96
C CYS A 23 -4.37 -0.07 10.24
N ASP A 24 -3.86 0.25 11.43
CA ASP A 24 -2.57 -0.20 11.93
C ASP A 24 -2.80 -0.88 13.28
N VAL A 25 -2.33 -2.12 13.39
CA VAL A 25 -2.50 -2.98 14.57
C VAL A 25 -1.59 -2.57 15.75
N GLN A 26 -0.58 -1.74 15.52
CA GLN A 26 0.42 -1.34 16.52
C GLN A 26 0.45 0.18 16.79
N PHE A 27 -0.16 0.99 15.93
CA PHE A 27 -0.14 2.46 16.10
C PHE A 27 -1.44 3.16 15.66
N GLU A 28 -2.49 3.01 16.46
CA GLU A 28 -3.79 3.66 16.23
C GLU A 28 -3.71 5.19 16.10
N GLU A 29 -2.81 5.85 16.85
CA GLU A 29 -2.62 7.31 16.77
C GLU A 29 -2.11 7.77 15.38
N GLY A 30 -1.50 6.87 14.61
CA GLY A 30 -1.08 7.10 13.22
C GLY A 30 -2.20 6.91 12.19
N CYS A 31 -3.34 6.35 12.59
CA CYS A 31 -4.49 6.03 11.74
C CYS A 31 -5.44 7.22 11.52
N GLN A 32 -4.87 8.32 11.04
CA GLN A 32 -5.56 9.53 10.64
C GLN A 32 -6.55 9.28 9.48
N TYR A 33 -7.63 10.07 9.45
CA TYR A 33 -8.53 10.12 8.31
C TYR A 33 -7.89 10.95 7.19
N ALA A 34 -7.17 10.29 6.28
CA ALA A 34 -6.34 10.97 5.28
C ALA A 34 -6.12 10.09 4.03
N VAL A 35 -5.67 10.73 2.94
CA VAL A 35 -5.00 10.03 1.84
C VAL A 35 -3.53 9.88 2.24
N TYR A 36 -3.06 8.64 2.26
CA TYR A 36 -1.68 8.30 2.60
C TYR A 36 -0.83 8.19 1.34
N ALA A 37 0.36 8.75 1.38
CA ALA A 37 1.35 8.64 0.33
C ALA A 37 2.75 8.43 0.90
N THR A 38 3.67 7.98 0.07
CA THR A 38 5.04 7.67 0.47
C THR A 38 6.06 8.21 -0.52
N THR A 39 7.25 8.55 -0.04
CA THR A 39 8.40 8.83 -0.92
C THR A 39 8.99 7.56 -1.54
N SER A 40 8.62 6.37 -1.05
CA SER A 40 9.14 5.09 -1.52
C SER A 40 8.23 4.46 -2.58
N ARG A 41 8.69 4.41 -3.83
CA ARG A 41 7.92 3.79 -4.92
C ARG A 41 7.71 2.28 -4.70
N ILE A 42 8.71 1.57 -4.16
CA ILE A 42 8.56 0.12 -3.91
C ILE A 42 7.49 -0.14 -2.84
N MET A 43 7.42 0.69 -1.80
CA MET A 43 6.37 0.61 -0.79
C MET A 43 4.97 0.81 -1.40
N ALA A 44 4.82 1.79 -2.28
CA ALA A 44 3.56 1.99 -3.03
C ALA A 44 3.24 0.78 -3.92
N ILE A 45 4.24 0.17 -4.57
CA ILE A 45 4.04 -1.07 -5.32
C ILE A 45 3.50 -2.18 -4.44
N LEU A 46 4.10 -2.42 -3.27
CA LEU A 46 3.65 -3.49 -2.38
C LEU A 46 2.20 -3.29 -1.91
N PHE A 47 1.80 -2.03 -1.66
CA PHE A 47 0.42 -1.72 -1.34
C PHE A 47 -0.55 -1.85 -2.51
N SER A 48 -0.07 -1.76 -3.76
CA SER A 48 -0.92 -1.94 -4.94
C SER A 48 -1.15 -3.40 -5.32
N LEU A 49 -0.44 -4.36 -4.71
CA LEU A 49 -0.60 -5.79 -5.00
C LEU A 49 -1.93 -6.38 -4.50
N GLY A 50 -2.65 -5.68 -3.63
CA GLY A 50 -3.90 -6.16 -3.02
C GLY A 50 -3.68 -7.09 -1.82
N CYS A 51 -4.72 -7.82 -1.42
CA CYS A 51 -4.70 -8.91 -0.45
C CYS A 51 -6.01 -9.67 -0.67
N ILE A 52 -5.95 -10.77 -1.42
CA ILE A 52 -7.07 -11.68 -1.66
C ILE A 52 -7.12 -12.62 -0.45
N GLU A 53 -8.19 -12.54 0.33
CA GLU A 53 -8.32 -13.21 1.62
C GLU A 53 -8.50 -14.73 1.45
N ASP A 54 -7.67 -15.51 2.16
CA ASP A 54 -7.81 -16.96 2.29
C ASP A 54 -8.44 -17.37 3.63
N GLY A 55 -8.66 -16.41 4.54
CA GLY A 55 -9.21 -16.64 5.87
C GLY A 55 -9.65 -15.36 6.58
N SER A 56 -10.29 -15.51 7.75
CA SER A 56 -10.93 -14.41 8.49
C SER A 56 -9.98 -13.35 9.08
N ASP A 57 -8.68 -13.65 9.11
CA ASP A 57 -7.63 -12.81 9.73
C ASP A 57 -6.55 -12.50 8.67
N ALA A 58 -7.01 -12.09 7.48
CA ALA A 58 -6.16 -11.70 6.37
C ALA A 58 -5.45 -10.38 6.68
N GLU A 59 -4.11 -10.41 6.68
CA GLU A 59 -3.29 -9.26 7.00
C GLU A 59 -2.17 -9.10 5.98
N ARG A 60 -1.82 -7.84 5.70
CA ARG A 60 -0.62 -7.49 4.94
C ARG A 60 0.24 -6.54 5.77
N ILE A 61 1.49 -6.90 5.97
CA ILE A 61 2.36 -6.27 6.96
C ILE A 61 3.73 -6.01 6.32
N MET A 62 4.23 -4.79 6.44
CA MET A 62 5.65 -4.52 6.20
C MET A 62 6.36 -4.49 7.55
N MET A 63 7.33 -5.40 7.73
CA MET A 63 8.14 -5.46 8.93
C MET A 63 9.59 -5.06 8.63
N PRO A 64 10.24 -4.25 9.49
CA PRO A 64 11.61 -3.81 9.25
C PRO A 64 12.63 -4.93 8.99
N GLU A 65 12.48 -6.09 9.64
CA GLU A 65 13.38 -7.24 9.46
C GLU A 65 13.37 -7.85 8.05
N TYR A 66 12.31 -7.61 7.27
CA TYR A 66 12.20 -8.11 5.90
C TYR A 66 12.56 -7.07 4.83
N GLY A 67 12.94 -5.86 5.24
CA GLY A 67 13.27 -4.76 4.33
C GLY A 67 12.08 -4.35 3.46
N ASP A 68 12.32 -4.15 2.17
CA ASP A 68 11.29 -3.78 1.19
C ASP A 68 10.42 -4.99 0.76
N LYS A 69 9.93 -5.77 1.72
CA LYS A 69 9.04 -6.92 1.48
C LYS A 69 7.74 -6.77 2.24
N MET A 70 6.68 -7.34 1.66
CA MET A 70 5.36 -7.42 2.27
C MET A 70 5.09 -8.86 2.69
N LEU A 71 4.79 -9.05 3.97
CA LEU A 71 4.22 -10.29 4.49
C LEU A 71 2.72 -10.31 4.20
N PHE A 72 2.24 -11.40 3.65
CA PHE A 72 0.82 -11.70 3.47
C PHE A 72 0.47 -12.89 4.34
N LYS A 73 -0.39 -12.67 5.32
CA LYS A 73 -0.79 -13.68 6.31
C LYS A 73 -2.26 -14.01 6.09
N ASN A 74 -2.56 -15.29 5.84
CA ASN A 74 -3.91 -15.75 5.46
C ASN A 74 -4.51 -14.98 4.26
N CYS A 75 -3.67 -14.44 3.39
CA CYS A 75 -4.07 -13.83 2.14
C CYS A 75 -2.91 -13.89 1.16
N HIS A 76 -3.16 -13.48 -0.08
CA HIS A 76 -2.13 -13.42 -1.11
C HIS A 76 -2.29 -12.20 -2.03
N PRO A 77 -1.25 -11.81 -2.78
CA PRO A 77 -1.36 -10.80 -3.84
C PRO A 77 -2.44 -11.15 -4.87
N ASN A 78 -2.99 -10.17 -5.57
CA ASN A 78 -3.92 -10.38 -6.67
C ASN A 78 -3.21 -10.96 -7.92
N TYR A 79 -2.87 -12.25 -7.88
CA TYR A 79 -2.11 -12.94 -8.93
C TYR A 79 -2.72 -12.74 -10.32
N ASN A 80 -1.87 -12.52 -11.32
CA ASN A 80 -2.26 -12.19 -12.71
C ASN A 80 -3.10 -10.91 -12.86
N GLY A 81 -3.31 -10.17 -11.76
CA GLY A 81 -4.03 -8.91 -11.72
C GLY A 81 -3.12 -7.71 -11.97
N LYS A 82 -3.72 -6.53 -11.82
CA LYS A 82 -3.05 -5.24 -11.95
C LYS A 82 -3.02 -4.53 -10.60
N GLY A 83 -1.98 -3.74 -10.40
CA GLY A 83 -1.87 -2.74 -9.34
C GLY A 83 -1.73 -1.35 -9.95
N TYR A 84 -2.05 -0.32 -9.16
CA TYR A 84 -2.03 1.08 -9.60
C TYR A 84 -1.18 1.93 -8.67
N ILE A 85 -0.23 2.67 -9.25
CA ILE A 85 0.62 3.63 -8.55
C ILE A 85 0.23 5.05 -8.96
N TYR A 86 -0.13 5.86 -7.98
CA TYR A 86 -0.62 7.21 -8.17
C TYR A 86 0.52 8.17 -7.88
N HIS A 87 0.82 9.05 -8.84
CA HIS A 87 1.80 10.11 -8.69
C HIS A 87 1.09 11.38 -8.21
N LEU A 88 1.36 11.74 -6.96
CA LEU A 88 0.63 12.79 -6.24
C LEU A 88 1.53 14.01 -6.02
N ASP A 89 0.96 15.19 -6.20
CA ASP A 89 1.64 16.46 -5.93
C ASP A 89 2.05 16.56 -4.46
N LYS A 90 3.35 16.47 -4.17
CA LYS A 90 3.87 16.52 -2.80
C LYS A 90 3.50 17.81 -2.07
N SER A 91 3.28 18.92 -2.77
CA SER A 91 2.93 20.21 -2.14
C SER A 91 1.56 20.20 -1.46
N ARG A 92 0.71 19.20 -1.76
CA ARG A 92 -0.60 19.00 -1.12
C ARG A 92 -0.54 18.17 0.17
N PHE A 93 0.63 17.68 0.55
CA PHE A 93 0.79 16.77 1.68
C PHE A 93 1.56 17.39 2.83
N VAL A 94 1.24 16.91 4.04
CA VAL A 94 2.00 17.17 5.26
C VAL A 94 2.85 15.93 5.57
N HIS A 95 4.13 16.14 5.91
CA HIS A 95 4.99 15.04 6.35
C HIS A 95 4.49 14.51 7.68
N ALA A 96 4.25 13.20 7.77
CA ALA A 96 3.78 12.56 8.99
C ALA A 96 4.97 11.98 9.76
N MET A 97 5.65 10.99 9.18
CA MET A 97 6.84 10.36 9.77
C MET A 97 7.56 9.50 8.73
N GLY A 98 8.87 9.32 8.87
CA GLY A 98 9.65 8.46 7.98
C GLY A 98 9.42 8.80 6.49
N SER A 99 9.00 7.82 5.70
CA SER A 99 8.61 8.01 4.30
C SER A 99 7.14 8.39 4.10
N GLN A 100 6.31 8.41 5.15
CA GLN A 100 4.86 8.62 5.11
C GLN A 100 4.48 10.11 5.12
N TRP A 101 3.50 10.43 4.28
CA TRP A 101 2.90 11.74 4.11
C TRP A 101 1.38 11.59 4.06
N VAL A 102 0.66 12.61 4.52
CA VAL A 102 -0.81 12.61 4.57
C VAL A 102 -1.40 13.85 3.91
N CYS A 103 -2.52 13.67 3.22
CA CYS A 103 -3.36 14.74 2.70
C CYS A 103 -4.78 14.57 3.25
N TYR A 104 -5.36 15.63 3.81
CA TYR A 104 -6.69 15.58 4.43
C TYR A 104 -7.83 15.92 3.45
N ASP A 105 -7.48 16.29 2.22
CA ASP A 105 -8.42 16.61 1.16
C ASP A 105 -8.46 15.48 0.12
N GLU A 106 -9.51 15.47 -0.70
CA GLU A 106 -9.53 14.66 -1.92
C GLU A 106 -8.43 15.09 -2.90
N ILE A 107 -7.85 14.12 -3.61
CA ILE A 107 -6.76 14.38 -4.55
C ILE A 107 -6.94 13.61 -5.85
N GLU A 108 -6.87 14.34 -6.95
CA GLU A 108 -6.69 13.78 -8.29
C GLU A 108 -5.20 13.58 -8.54
N PRO A 109 -4.77 12.39 -8.99
CA PRO A 109 -3.40 12.13 -9.36
C PRO A 109 -3.03 12.84 -10.67
N ASP A 110 -1.80 13.31 -10.79
CA ASP A 110 -1.30 13.85 -12.06
C ASP A 110 -1.12 12.73 -13.10
N PHE A 111 -0.77 11.53 -12.63
CA PHE A 111 -0.60 10.34 -13.45
C PHE A 111 -0.84 9.06 -12.63
N ILE A 112 -1.37 8.03 -13.30
CA ILE A 112 -1.59 6.70 -12.75
C ILE A 112 -0.77 5.70 -13.58
N GLU A 113 0.18 5.05 -12.93
CA GLU A 113 0.94 3.94 -13.49
C GLU A 113 0.20 2.63 -13.21
N GLU A 114 0.03 1.80 -14.24
CA GLU A 114 -0.45 0.42 -14.09
C GLU A 114 0.74 -0.53 -14.04
N ILE A 115 0.74 -1.47 -13.11
CA ILE A 115 1.75 -2.52 -12.97
C ILE A 115 1.12 -3.90 -13.08
N ASP A 116 1.90 -4.88 -13.53
CA ASP A 116 1.53 -6.29 -13.41
C ASP A 116 1.95 -6.81 -12.02
N VAL A 117 1.01 -7.44 -11.31
CA VAL A 117 1.28 -7.96 -9.96
C VAL A 117 2.36 -9.05 -9.99
N ASN A 118 2.40 -9.84 -11.06
CA ASN A 118 3.32 -10.98 -11.16
C ASN A 118 4.80 -10.55 -11.21
N ASP A 119 5.07 -9.33 -11.69
CA ASP A 119 6.44 -8.79 -11.77
C ASP A 119 7.07 -8.54 -10.40
N TYR A 120 6.25 -8.49 -9.32
CA TYR A 120 6.68 -8.11 -7.98
C TYR A 120 6.54 -9.20 -6.93
N LEU A 121 6.21 -10.43 -7.32
CA LEU A 121 6.04 -11.55 -6.37
C LEU A 121 7.31 -11.87 -5.57
N GLY A 122 8.50 -11.55 -6.09
CA GLY A 122 9.77 -11.69 -5.36
C GLY A 122 9.88 -10.84 -4.09
N TYR A 123 9.01 -9.85 -3.92
CA TYR A 123 8.91 -9.02 -2.73
C TYR A 123 7.83 -9.50 -1.74
N CYS A 124 7.11 -10.57 -2.05
CA CYS A 124 6.05 -11.11 -1.21
C CYS A 124 6.60 -12.26 -0.35
N ILE A 125 6.20 -12.29 0.92
CA ILE A 125 6.37 -13.42 1.83
C ILE A 125 4.96 -13.92 2.13
N ILE A 126 4.66 -15.18 1.85
CA ILE A 126 3.34 -15.78 2.11
C ILE A 126 3.44 -16.62 3.38
N GLU A 127 2.61 -16.31 4.37
CA GLU A 127 2.45 -17.09 5.60
C GLU A 127 1.06 -17.73 5.59
N GLU A 128 1.02 -19.04 5.34
CA GLU A 128 -0.20 -19.84 5.46
C GLU A 128 -0.31 -20.39 6.89
N ARG A 129 -1.55 -20.56 7.39
CA ARG A 129 -1.78 -21.32 8.63
C ARG A 129 -1.21 -22.73 8.46
N ASN A 130 -0.23 -23.09 9.29
CA ASN A 130 0.09 -24.49 9.51
C ASN A 130 -1.21 -25.21 9.93
N GLN A 131 -1.75 -26.06 9.05
CA GLN A 131 -2.78 -27.01 9.45
C GLN A 131 -2.12 -27.97 10.42
N THR A 132 -2.30 -27.75 11.72
CA THR A 132 -2.08 -28.78 12.72
C THR A 132 -3.10 -29.88 12.43
N VAL A 133 -2.66 -30.89 11.68
CA VAL A 133 -3.37 -32.17 11.55
C VAL A 133 -3.55 -32.69 12.98
N THR A 134 -4.79 -32.70 13.44
CA THR A 134 -5.20 -33.32 14.71
C THR A 134 -5.74 -34.71 14.42
#